data_AF-A0A7X7WMJ0-F1
#
_entry.id   AF-A0A7X7WMJ0-F1
#
_cell.length_a   1.000
_cell.length_b   1.000
_cell.length_c   1.000
_cell.angle_alpha   90.00
_cell.angle_beta   90.00
_cell.angle_gamma   90.00
#
_symmetry.space_group_name_H-M   'P 1'
#
loop_
_entity.id
_entity.type
_entity.pdbx_description
1 polymer ?
#
loop_
_entity_poly.entity_id
_entity_poly.type
_entity_poly.pdbx_seq_one_letter_code
_entity_poly.pdbx_strand_id
1 'polypeptide(L)'
;LMQDINNEFHLEPGKPGEWILYPFKVQRYVHEQKIRQPGEPLSSTFEFENPYDAQPAKFTLALLPGEDRSVSSVEKISMEVNYRDKVDIEVHLEPFQVLKSDGTGMLRIYDKNWNLVRTIDIAGKLPVLFHGMNTIVFDADFAEESSSRIKIEMKTRGDGEKVQCNTKSFTGKSKNEVLR
;
A
#
# COMPACT_ATOMS: atom_id res chain seq x y z
N LEU A 1 -7.65 1.59 -24.47
CA LEU A 1 -6.56 2.38 -23.85
C LEU A 1 -6.42 1.92 -22.41
N MET A 2 -5.34 1.22 -22.09
CA MET A 2 -4.94 0.98 -20.71
C MET A 2 -4.14 2.22 -20.30
N GLN A 3 -4.83 3.20 -19.71
CA GLN A 3 -4.21 4.44 -19.24
C GLN A 3 -3.37 4.12 -18.01
N ASP A 4 -2.06 4.31 -18.15
CA ASP A 4 -1.06 4.49 -17.09
C ASP A 4 -1.10 3.50 -15.91
N ILE A 5 -0.08 2.64 -15.82
CA ILE A 5 0.13 1.70 -14.69
C ILE A 5 0.27 2.38 -13.32
N ASN A 6 0.42 3.71 -13.29
CA ASN A 6 0.45 4.49 -12.06
C ASN A 6 -0.93 4.77 -11.47
N ASN A 7 -2.01 4.50 -12.22
CA ASN A 7 -3.38 4.75 -11.76
C ASN A 7 -4.02 3.43 -11.32
N GLU A 8 -3.96 3.16 -10.01
CA GLU A 8 -4.70 2.05 -9.41
C GLU A 8 -6.14 2.46 -9.13
N PHE A 9 -7.09 1.54 -9.32
CA PHE A 9 -8.50 1.80 -9.05
C PHE A 9 -9.14 0.63 -8.29
N HIS A 10 -10.12 0.94 -7.47
CA HIS A 10 -11.04 -0.05 -6.90
C HIS A 10 -12.44 0.15 -7.46
N LEU A 11 -13.10 -0.95 -7.79
CA LEU A 11 -14.46 -0.97 -8.30
C LEU A 11 -15.38 -1.58 -7.25
N GLU A 12 -16.45 -0.85 -6.92
CA GLU A 12 -17.55 -1.35 -6.11
C GLU A 12 -18.82 -1.39 -6.98
N PRO A 13 -19.65 -2.44 -6.90
CA PRO A 13 -20.93 -2.46 -7.59
C PRO A 13 -21.85 -1.36 -7.03
N GLY A 14 -22.45 -0.58 -7.92
CA GLY A 14 -23.49 0.40 -7.59
C GLY A 14 -24.88 -0.20 -7.75
N LYS A 15 -25.81 0.57 -8.34
CA LYS A 15 -27.09 0.05 -8.81
C LYS A 15 -26.90 -0.88 -10.03
N PRO A 16 -27.93 -1.66 -10.44
CA PRO A 16 -27.82 -2.45 -11.67
C PRO A 16 -27.37 -1.60 -12.87
N GLY A 17 -26.24 -1.98 -13.48
CA GLY A 17 -25.63 -1.24 -14.59
C GLY A 17 -24.67 -0.10 -14.20
N GLU A 18 -24.49 0.15 -12.90
CA GLU A 18 -23.60 1.18 -12.35
C GLU A 18 -22.43 0.54 -11.58
N TRP A 19 -21.25 1.15 -11.74
CA TRP A 19 -20.08 0.89 -10.92
C TRP A 19 -19.63 2.18 -10.25
N ILE A 20 -19.02 2.06 -9.08
CA ILE A 20 -18.32 3.17 -8.43
C ILE A 20 -16.83 2.88 -8.52
N LEU A 21 -16.11 3.78 -9.16
CA LEU A 21 -14.67 3.72 -9.37
C LEU A 21 -13.98 4.63 -8.36
N TYR A 22 -13.05 4.09 -7.59
CA TYR A 22 -12.26 4.87 -6.64
C TYR A 22 -10.82 4.90 -7.09
N PRO A 23 -10.26 6.09 -7.41
CA PRO A 23 -8.87 6.20 -7.78
C PRO A 23 -7.98 6.06 -6.56
N PHE A 24 -6.79 5.48 -6.77
CA PHE A 24 -5.72 5.43 -5.79
C PHE A 24 -4.48 6.15 -6.31
N LYS A 25 -3.88 6.93 -5.41
CA LYS A 25 -2.49 7.36 -5.54
C LYS A 25 -1.65 6.34 -4.79
N VAL A 26 -0.66 5.76 -5.47
CA VAL A 26 0.23 4.75 -4.89
C VAL A 26 1.68 5.16 -5.08
N GLN A 27 2.49 5.03 -4.04
CA GLN A 27 3.93 5.19 -4.12
C GLN A 27 4.62 4.07 -3.35
N ARG A 28 5.79 3.66 -3.84
CA ARG A 28 6.54 2.51 -3.33
C ARG A 28 7.93 2.93 -2.90
N TYR A 29 8.35 2.45 -1.74
CA TYR A 29 9.62 2.74 -1.12
C TYR A 29 10.28 1.45 -0.64
N VAL A 30 11.55 1.56 -0.26
CA VAL A 30 12.30 0.47 0.37
C VAL A 30 12.98 1.05 1.60
N HIS A 31 12.78 0.38 2.73
CA HIS A 31 13.58 0.57 3.93
C HIS A 31 14.52 -0.62 4.06
N GLU A 32 15.83 -0.36 4.12
CA GLU A 32 16.86 -1.38 4.26
C GLU A 32 17.41 -1.37 5.67
N GLN A 33 17.64 -2.55 6.24
CA GLN A 33 18.36 -2.68 7.49
C GLN A 33 19.79 -2.19 7.26
N LYS A 34 20.11 -1.02 7.79
CA LYS A 34 21.46 -0.46 7.73
C LYS A 34 22.29 -0.98 8.90
N ILE A 35 23.52 -1.41 8.60
CA ILE A 35 24.53 -1.69 9.63
C ILE A 35 24.93 -0.37 10.29
N ARG A 36 24.84 -0.33 11.63
CA ARG A 36 24.94 0.87 12.48
C ARG A 36 26.29 1.60 12.28
N GLN A 37 26.24 2.85 11.81
CA GLN A 37 27.33 3.81 12.04
C GLN A 37 26.93 4.76 13.18
N PRO A 38 27.84 5.14 14.08
CA PRO A 38 27.53 6.09 15.15
C PRO A 38 27.10 7.45 14.58
N GLY A 39 25.88 7.92 14.91
CA GLY A 39 25.41 9.28 14.65
C GLY A 39 24.46 9.49 13.47
N GLU A 40 24.14 8.46 12.67
CA GLU A 40 23.12 8.57 11.62
C GLU A 40 21.72 8.16 12.11
N PRO A 41 20.63 8.80 11.63
CA PRO A 41 19.28 8.33 11.87
C PRO A 41 19.07 6.96 11.22
N LEU A 42 18.59 5.98 11.99
CA LEU A 42 18.26 4.63 11.50
C LEU A 42 17.01 4.62 10.61
N SER A 43 16.14 5.61 10.77
CA SER A 43 14.93 5.76 9.99
C SER A 43 15.21 6.13 8.54
N SER A 44 14.35 5.68 7.65
CA SER A 44 14.25 6.20 6.28
C SER A 44 13.22 7.30 6.19
N THR A 45 13.51 8.35 5.43
CA THR A 45 12.60 9.46 5.18
C THR A 45 12.18 9.48 3.71
N PHE A 46 10.88 9.56 3.46
CA PHE A 46 10.28 9.56 2.13
C PHE A 46 9.28 10.71 1.99
N GLU A 47 9.04 11.14 0.75
CA GLU A 47 7.99 12.11 0.43
C GLU A 47 6.81 11.41 -0.25
N PHE A 48 5.60 11.70 0.22
CA PHE A 48 4.35 11.19 -0.33
C PHE A 48 3.39 12.33 -0.67
N GLU A 49 3.01 12.44 -1.94
CA GLU A 49 2.02 13.43 -2.39
C GLU A 49 0.62 12.80 -2.34
N ASN A 50 -0.24 13.28 -1.45
CA ASN A 50 -1.66 12.91 -1.41
C ASN A 50 -2.50 13.93 -2.19
N PRO A 51 -3.03 13.59 -3.37
CA PRO A 51 -3.88 14.50 -4.14
C PRO A 51 -5.33 14.57 -3.60
N TYR A 52 -5.67 13.78 -2.58
CA TYR A 52 -7.03 13.66 -2.06
C TYR A 52 -7.15 14.27 -0.67
N ASP A 53 -8.34 14.15 -0.08
CA ASP A 53 -8.60 14.56 1.28
C ASP A 53 -7.72 13.80 2.29
N ALA A 54 -7.52 14.45 3.43
CA ALA A 54 -6.73 13.90 4.52
C ALA A 54 -7.33 12.58 5.00
N GLN A 55 -6.50 11.53 5.08
CA GLN A 55 -6.96 10.20 5.45
C GLN A 55 -5.88 9.41 6.20
N PRO A 56 -6.25 8.47 7.09
CA PRO A 56 -5.28 7.58 7.72
C PRO A 56 -4.46 6.81 6.69
N ALA A 57 -3.17 6.61 7.00
CA ALA A 57 -2.25 5.90 6.14
C ALA A 57 -2.74 4.48 5.82
N LYS A 58 -2.80 4.17 4.53
CA LYS A 58 -3.04 2.81 4.03
C LYS A 58 -1.74 2.31 3.44
N PHE A 59 -1.32 1.12 3.83
CA PHE A 59 -0.04 0.60 3.40
C PHE A 59 0.02 -0.92 3.34
N THR A 60 1.01 -1.39 2.59
CA THR A 60 1.45 -2.78 2.55
C THR A 60 2.95 -2.81 2.79
N LEU A 61 3.39 -3.57 3.79
CA LEU A 61 4.80 -3.76 4.12
C LEU A 61 5.15 -5.23 3.86
N ALA A 62 6.09 -5.50 2.98
CA ALA A 62 6.57 -6.86 2.69
C ALA A 62 8.00 -7.01 3.16
N LEU A 63 8.23 -7.93 4.11
CA LEU A 63 9.55 -8.26 4.62
C LEU A 63 10.25 -9.23 3.68
N LEU A 64 11.40 -8.82 3.15
CA LEU A 64 12.14 -9.56 2.14
C LEU A 64 13.64 -9.58 2.48
N PRO A 65 14.37 -10.58 1.96
CA PRO A 65 15.81 -10.52 1.97
C PRO A 65 16.34 -9.36 1.13
N GLY A 66 17.47 -8.79 1.53
CA GLY A 66 18.26 -7.87 0.73
C GLY A 66 19.35 -8.57 -0.05
N GLU A 67 20.50 -7.90 -0.19
CA GLU A 67 21.53 -8.26 -1.16
C GLU A 67 22.21 -9.60 -0.88
N ASP A 68 22.54 -9.89 0.39
CA ASP A 68 23.22 -11.14 0.79
C ASP A 68 22.27 -12.32 0.98
N ARG A 69 20.97 -12.12 0.69
CA ARG A 69 19.87 -13.08 0.83
C ARG A 69 19.50 -13.47 2.27
N SER A 70 20.09 -12.83 3.28
CA SER A 70 19.65 -12.96 4.67
C SER A 70 18.41 -12.12 4.94
N VAL A 71 17.60 -12.58 5.89
CA VAL A 71 16.39 -11.89 6.34
C VAL A 71 16.12 -12.27 7.80
N SER A 72 15.90 -11.27 8.63
CA SER A 72 15.58 -11.36 10.05
C SER A 72 14.12 -10.98 10.26
N SER A 73 13.51 -11.47 11.35
CA SER A 73 12.19 -10.99 11.76
C SER A 73 12.25 -9.52 12.15
N VAL A 74 11.09 -8.86 12.10
CA VAL A 74 10.89 -7.51 12.62
C VAL A 74 10.01 -7.63 13.85
N GLU A 75 10.37 -6.98 14.95
CA GLU A 75 9.64 -7.00 16.23
C GLU A 75 8.82 -5.73 16.48
N LYS A 76 9.19 -4.63 15.82
CA LYS A 76 8.49 -3.36 15.92
C LYS A 76 8.61 -2.55 14.63
N ILE A 77 7.56 -1.83 14.30
CA ILE A 77 7.53 -0.88 13.20
C ILE A 77 7.14 0.49 13.73
N SER A 78 7.86 1.53 13.32
CA SER A 78 7.56 2.92 13.63
C SER A 78 7.28 3.66 12.33
N MET A 79 6.16 4.39 12.28
CA MET A 79 5.84 5.28 11.17
C MET A 79 5.40 6.63 11.72
N GLU A 80 5.97 7.69 11.19
CA GLU A 80 5.66 9.06 11.55
C GLU A 80 5.38 9.89 10.32
N VAL A 81 4.35 10.72 10.37
CA VAL A 81 3.99 11.66 9.31
C VAL A 81 4.24 13.09 9.77
N ASN A 82 4.91 13.86 8.92
CA ASN A 82 5.20 15.28 9.08
C ASN A 82 5.86 15.63 10.42
N TYR A 83 6.68 14.71 10.96
CA TYR A 83 7.42 14.87 12.24
C TYR A 83 6.53 15.18 13.45
N ARG A 84 5.28 14.71 13.44
CA ARG A 84 4.28 15.01 14.48
C ARG A 84 3.35 13.86 14.80
N ASP A 85 2.89 13.14 13.79
CA ASP A 85 1.87 12.10 13.94
C ASP A 85 2.53 10.73 13.82
N LYS A 86 2.89 10.15 14.98
CA LYS A 86 3.67 8.92 15.08
C LYS A 86 2.82 7.76 15.57
N VAL A 87 3.03 6.60 14.95
CA VAL A 87 2.56 5.30 15.45
C VAL A 87 3.74 4.35 15.63
N ASP A 88 3.73 3.66 16.77
CA ASP A 88 4.60 2.52 17.07
C ASP A 88 3.71 1.26 17.08
N ILE A 89 4.09 0.25 16.30
CA ILE A 89 3.35 -0.99 16.13
C ILE A 89 4.25 -2.13 16.60
N GLU A 90 3.91 -2.72 17.76
CA GLU A 90 4.52 -3.96 18.23
C GLU A 90 4.03 -5.12 17.34
N VAL A 91 4.95 -5.79 16.66
CA VAL A 91 4.62 -6.81 15.65
C VAL A 91 5.75 -7.80 15.45
N HIS A 92 5.47 -9.10 15.45
CA HIS A 92 6.44 -10.12 15.04
C HIS A 92 6.28 -10.52 13.56
N LEU A 93 6.92 -9.81 12.63
CA LEU A 93 6.82 -10.11 11.19
C LEU A 93 7.92 -11.10 10.79
N GLU A 94 7.54 -12.32 10.41
CA GLU A 94 8.50 -13.33 9.95
C GLU A 94 8.94 -13.07 8.49
N PRO A 95 10.11 -13.60 8.07
CA PRO A 95 10.54 -13.54 6.68
C PRO A 95 9.44 -13.88 5.66
N PHE A 96 9.32 -13.05 4.62
CA PHE A 96 8.32 -13.18 3.54
C PHE A 96 6.86 -12.95 3.97
N GLN A 97 6.61 -12.53 5.22
CA GLN A 97 5.27 -12.07 5.62
C GLN A 97 5.00 -10.64 5.14
N VAL A 98 3.71 -10.34 5.04
CA VAL A 98 3.19 -9.04 4.60
C VAL A 98 2.28 -8.47 5.67
N LEU A 99 2.59 -7.28 6.19
CA LEU A 99 1.70 -6.50 7.05
C LEU A 99 0.90 -5.51 6.18
N LYS A 100 -0.42 -5.49 6.34
CA LYS A 100 -1.31 -4.64 5.56
C LYS A 100 -2.25 -3.84 6.45
N SER A 101 -2.40 -2.56 6.12
CA SER A 101 -3.38 -1.63 6.70
C SER A 101 -4.35 -1.10 5.64
N ASP A 102 -5.63 -1.04 5.99
CA ASP A 102 -6.68 -0.37 5.22
C ASP A 102 -7.05 1.02 5.76
N GLY A 103 -6.32 1.50 6.79
CA GLY A 103 -6.54 2.79 7.45
C GLY A 103 -7.47 2.73 8.68
N THR A 104 -8.02 1.56 9.04
CA THR A 104 -8.98 1.43 10.15
C THR A 104 -8.33 1.21 11.53
N GLY A 105 -7.04 0.86 11.58
CA GLY A 105 -6.33 0.44 12.79
C GLY A 105 -6.27 -1.08 12.98
N MET A 106 -7.08 -1.86 12.25
CA MET A 106 -6.97 -3.31 12.22
C MET A 106 -6.00 -3.75 11.12
N LEU A 107 -4.80 -4.13 11.54
CA LEU A 107 -3.74 -4.61 10.66
C LEU A 107 -3.90 -6.11 10.40
N ARG A 108 -3.48 -6.55 9.22
CA ARG A 108 -3.55 -7.96 8.79
C ARG A 108 -2.20 -8.42 8.34
N ILE A 109 -1.81 -9.61 8.80
CA ILE A 109 -0.54 -10.24 8.44
C ILE A 109 -0.82 -11.45 7.59
N TYR A 110 -0.14 -11.51 6.45
CA TYR A 110 -0.26 -12.58 5.47
C TYR A 110 1.05 -13.33 5.33
N ASP A 111 0.96 -14.61 4.98
CA ASP A 111 2.11 -15.38 4.52
C ASP A 111 2.49 -15.01 3.07
N LYS A 112 3.56 -15.62 2.57
CA LYS A 112 4.04 -15.42 1.19
C LYS A 112 3.04 -15.79 0.09
N ASN A 113 2.01 -16.57 0.42
CA ASN A 113 0.95 -17.01 -0.49
C ASN A 113 -0.34 -16.19 -0.32
N TRP A 114 -0.30 -15.09 0.44
CA TRP A 114 -1.44 -14.24 0.78
C TRP A 114 -2.52 -14.91 1.64
N ASN A 115 -2.18 -15.97 2.37
CA ASN A 115 -3.07 -16.51 3.39
C ASN A 115 -3.00 -15.63 4.63
N LEU A 116 -4.14 -15.27 5.20
CA LEU A 116 -4.19 -14.51 6.45
C LEU A 116 -3.63 -15.38 7.59
N VAL A 117 -2.55 -14.92 8.20
CA VAL A 117 -1.91 -15.56 9.36
C VAL A 117 -2.54 -15.05 10.65
N ARG A 118 -2.65 -13.73 10.80
CA ARG A 118 -3.24 -13.10 11.99
C ARG A 118 -3.64 -11.64 11.75
N THR A 119 -4.32 -11.08 12.72
CA THR A 119 -4.74 -9.68 12.76
C THR A 119 -4.25 -9.01 14.03
N ILE A 120 -3.93 -7.71 13.95
CA ILE A 120 -3.50 -6.89 15.09
C ILE A 120 -4.42 -5.69 15.15
N ASP A 121 -5.08 -5.47 16.29
CA ASP A 121 -5.75 -4.21 16.57
C ASP A 121 -4.79 -3.34 17.37
N ILE A 122 -4.37 -2.20 16.79
CA ILE A 122 -3.43 -1.29 17.46
C ILE A 122 -4.12 -0.37 18.47
N ALA A 123 -5.46 -0.48 18.64
CA ALA A 123 -6.29 0.31 19.57
C ALA A 123 -6.10 1.85 19.49
N GLY A 124 -5.43 2.32 18.45
CA GLY A 124 -4.97 3.68 18.23
C GLY A 124 -5.17 4.09 16.78
N LYS A 125 -4.87 5.36 16.49
CA LYS A 125 -5.03 5.90 15.14
C LYS A 125 -3.74 5.72 14.35
N LEU A 126 -3.88 5.37 13.08
CA LEU A 126 -2.79 5.44 12.13
C LEU A 126 -2.50 6.91 11.78
N PRO A 127 -1.24 7.25 11.45
CA PRO A 127 -0.88 8.59 11.05
C PRO A 127 -1.72 9.07 9.87
N VAL A 128 -2.09 10.34 9.87
CA VAL A 128 -2.90 10.94 8.81
C VAL A 128 -2.01 11.49 7.71
N LEU A 129 -2.25 11.08 6.47
CA LEU A 129 -1.70 11.72 5.28
C LEU A 129 -2.59 12.89 4.89
N PHE A 130 -2.10 14.13 5.05
CA PHE A 130 -2.82 15.35 4.70
C PHE A 130 -2.86 15.56 3.20
N HIS A 131 -3.78 16.41 2.71
CA HIS A 131 -3.75 16.83 1.31
C HIS A 131 -2.43 17.54 0.98
N GLY A 132 -1.84 17.23 -0.17
CA GLY A 132 -0.55 17.73 -0.62
C GLY A 132 0.63 16.84 -0.21
N MET A 133 1.80 17.45 -0.08
CA MET A 133 3.05 16.73 0.24
C MET A 133 3.11 16.36 1.72
N ASN A 134 3.50 15.12 2.02
CA ASN A 134 3.72 14.60 3.36
C ASN A 134 5.09 13.95 3.45
N THR A 135 5.84 14.29 4.49
CA THR A 135 7.06 13.58 4.83
C THR A 135 6.71 12.38 5.70
N ILE A 136 7.18 11.19 5.32
CA ILE A 136 7.03 9.94 6.06
C ILE A 136 8.40 9.55 6.61
N VAL A 137 8.50 9.37 7.92
CA VAL A 137 9.66 8.78 8.59
C VAL A 137 9.30 7.37 9.01
N PHE A 138 10.07 6.39 8.55
CA PHE A 138 9.81 4.97 8.78
C PHE A 138 11.03 4.30 9.39
N ASP A 139 10.81 3.46 10.40
CA ASP A 139 11.84 2.67 11.04
C ASP A 139 11.31 1.29 11.44
N ALA A 140 12.23 0.33 11.59
CA ALA A 140 11.89 -1.04 11.97
C ALA A 140 12.97 -1.66 12.87
N ASP A 141 12.53 -2.32 13.94
CA ASP A 141 13.40 -3.07 14.83
C ASP A 141 13.53 -4.50 14.32
N PHE A 142 14.66 -4.81 13.67
CA PHE A 142 15.01 -6.15 13.24
C PHE A 142 15.59 -6.95 14.42
N ALA A 143 15.20 -8.22 14.55
CA ALA A 143 15.64 -9.08 15.66
C ALA A 143 17.14 -9.38 15.63
N GLU A 144 17.72 -9.49 14.42
CA GLU A 144 19.10 -9.84 14.18
C GLU A 144 19.72 -8.95 13.10
N GLU A 145 21.05 -8.82 13.11
CA GLU A 145 21.77 -8.15 12.03
C GLU A 145 21.69 -8.99 10.75
N SER A 146 21.22 -8.39 9.67
CA SER A 146 21.05 -9.03 8.36
C SER A 146 21.00 -7.96 7.26
N SER A 147 20.81 -8.38 6.00
CA SER A 147 20.51 -7.46 4.90
C SER A 147 19.00 -7.26 4.68
N SER A 148 18.16 -7.46 5.70
CA SER A 148 16.71 -7.37 5.55
C SER A 148 16.25 -6.07 4.89
N ARG A 149 15.18 -6.15 4.11
CA ARG A 149 14.50 -4.97 3.57
C ARG A 149 12.99 -5.09 3.70
N ILE A 150 12.35 -3.95 3.90
CA ILE A 150 10.91 -3.81 3.89
C ILE A 150 10.53 -3.03 2.65
N LYS A 151 9.79 -3.66 1.74
CA LYS A 151 9.13 -2.94 0.65
C LYS A 151 7.85 -2.32 1.21
N ILE A 152 7.72 -1.02 1.02
CA ILE A 152 6.61 -0.22 1.53
C ILE A 152 5.80 0.25 0.33
N GLU A 153 4.52 -0.08 0.29
CA GLU A 153 3.57 0.51 -0.62
C GLU A 153 2.63 1.38 0.20
N MET A 154 2.63 2.69 -0.05
CA MET A 154 1.70 3.65 0.55
C MET A 154 0.62 3.99 -0.46
N LYS A 155 -0.62 4.17 0.02
CA LYS A 155 -1.71 4.60 -0.85
C LYS A 155 -2.73 5.52 -0.19
N THR A 156 -3.31 6.40 -0.99
CA THR A 156 -4.49 7.19 -0.64
C THR A 156 -5.58 6.98 -1.67
N ARG A 157 -6.84 7.02 -1.24
CA ARG A 157 -8.03 6.79 -2.06
C ARG A 157 -8.73 8.12 -2.29
N GLY A 158 -9.08 8.42 -3.53
CA GLY A 158 -9.95 9.54 -3.86
C GLY A 158 -11.42 9.16 -3.76
N ASP A 159 -12.28 10.15 -4.02
CA ASP A 159 -13.72 9.95 -4.01
C ASP A 159 -14.19 8.99 -5.12
N GLY A 160 -15.34 8.36 -4.87
CA GLY A 160 -15.96 7.44 -5.80
C GLY A 160 -16.62 8.16 -6.97
N GLU A 161 -16.18 7.85 -8.19
CA GLU A 161 -16.80 8.31 -9.42
C GLU A 161 -17.77 7.25 -9.95
N LYS A 162 -19.01 7.66 -10.26
CA LYS A 162 -19.99 6.76 -10.85
C LYS A 162 -19.71 6.56 -12.33
N VAL A 163 -19.64 5.31 -12.74
CA VAL A 163 -19.46 4.89 -14.14
C VAL A 163 -20.65 4.05 -14.58
N GLN A 164 -21.23 4.41 -15.72
CA GLN A 164 -22.33 3.66 -16.33
C GLN A 164 -21.81 2.77 -17.46
N CYS A 165 -22.24 1.52 -17.49
CA CYS A 165 -21.97 0.63 -18.61
C CYS A 165 -22.90 0.99 -19.78
N ASN A 166 -22.41 1.77 -20.74
CA ASN A 166 -23.11 1.95 -22.01
C ASN A 166 -22.91 0.72 -22.89
N THR A 167 -23.89 -0.19 -22.87
CA THR A 167 -24.01 -1.25 -23.87
C THR A 167 -24.37 -0.62 -25.22
N LYS A 168 -23.37 -0.13 -25.97
CA LYS A 168 -23.53 -0.01 -27.41
C LYS A 168 -23.56 -1.43 -27.97
N SER A 169 -24.76 -1.92 -28.25
CA SER A 169 -24.97 -3.12 -29.03
C SER A 169 -24.16 -3.02 -30.32
N PHE A 170 -23.17 -3.91 -30.49
CA PHE A 170 -22.47 -4.09 -31.75
C PHE A 170 -23.48 -4.67 -32.76
N THR A 171 -24.19 -3.81 -33.49
CA THR A 171 -24.96 -4.24 -34.66
C THR A 171 -23.98 -4.43 -35.81
N GLY A 172 -23.32 -5.59 -35.84
CA GLY A 172 -22.62 -6.05 -37.03
C GLY A 172 -23.65 -6.31 -38.13
N LYS A 173 -23.72 -5.44 -39.14
CA LYS A 173 -24.41 -5.77 -40.39
C LYS A 173 -23.58 -6.83 -41.11
N SER A 174 -24.04 -8.08 -41.14
CA SER A 174 -23.51 -9.05 -42.09
C SER A 174 -23.91 -8.62 -43.51
N LYS A 175 -22.92 -8.39 -44.37
CA LYS A 175 -23.15 -8.36 -45.81
C LYS A 175 -23.01 -9.78 -46.32
N ASN A 176 -24.12 -10.42 -46.64
CA ASN A 176 -24.14 -11.56 -47.54
C ASN A 176 -23.89 -11.05 -48.96
N GLU A 177 -22.71 -11.29 -49.51
CA GLU A 177 -22.50 -11.26 -50.95
C GLU A 177 -22.65 -12.68 -51.49
N VAL A 178 -23.72 -12.89 -52.25
CA VAL A 178 -23.96 -14.06 -53.07
C VAL A 178 -23.19 -13.85 -54.37
N LEU A 179 -22.13 -14.63 -54.58
CA LEU A 179 -21.46 -14.73 -55.88
C LEU A 179 -22.38 -15.48 -56.85
N ARG A 180 -22.69 -14.85 -57.99
CA ARG A 180 -23.18 -15.48 -59.21
C ARG A 180 -22.04 -15.52 -60.21
#